data_AF-A0AAV6YPD7-F1
#
_entry.id   AF-A0AAV6YPD7-F1
#
_cell.length_a   1.000
_cell.length_b   1.000
_cell.length_c   1.000
_cell.angle_alpha   90.00
_cell.angle_beta   90.00
_cell.angle_gamma   90.00
#
_symmetry.space_group_name_H-M   'P 1'
#
loop_
_entity.id
_entity.type
_entity.pdbx_description
1 polymer ?
#
loop_
_entity_poly.entity_id
_entity_poly.type
_entity_poly.pdbx_seq_one_letter_code
_entity_poly.pdbx_strand_id
1 'polypeptide(L)'
;KNYLTRLKDLRVELEKSEFFKHHEVVGSSLLFVHDSSELAKVWMIDFGKTVRLPNKQTLNHRVPWVEGNREDGYLWGLDNLIHIFSDLVRD
;
A
#
# COMPACT_ATOMS: atom_id res chain seq x y z
N LYS A 1 -7.42 15.28 -6.67
CA LYS A 1 -8.58 14.62 -6.02
C LYS A 1 -8.68 13.12 -6.37
N ASN A 2 -8.67 12.73 -7.66
CA ASN A 2 -8.84 11.33 -8.08
C ASN A 2 -7.81 10.35 -7.49
N TYR A 3 -6.54 10.75 -7.38
CA TYR A 3 -5.53 9.93 -6.70
C TYR A 3 -5.81 9.69 -5.22
N LEU A 4 -6.24 10.72 -4.49
CA LEU A 4 -6.55 10.59 -3.07
C LEU A 4 -7.68 9.59 -2.83
N THR A 5 -8.75 9.67 -3.64
CA THR A 5 -9.84 8.68 -3.59
C THR A 5 -9.31 7.28 -3.86
N ARG A 6 -8.53 7.11 -4.94
CA ARG A 6 -7.98 5.80 -5.31
C ARG A 6 -7.06 5.21 -4.25
N LEU A 7 -6.24 6.02 -3.58
CA LEU A 7 -5.37 5.57 -2.50
C LEU A 7 -6.16 5.13 -1.26
N LYS A 8 -7.23 5.87 -0.90
CA LYS A 8 -8.14 5.49 0.19
C LYS A 8 -8.86 4.17 -0.11
N ASP A 9 -9.34 4.00 -1.33
CA ASP A 9 -9.98 2.77 -1.77
C ASP A 9 -8.99 1.59 -1.74
N LEU A 10 -7.77 1.80 -2.25
CA LEU A 10 -6.71 0.79 -2.21
C LEU A 10 -6.41 0.36 -0.77
N ARG A 11 -6.30 1.30 0.16
CA ARG A 11 -6.08 0.98 1.59
C ARG A 11 -7.19 0.08 2.14
N VAL A 12 -8.45 0.40 1.88
CA VAL A 12 -9.60 -0.39 2.34
C VAL A 12 -9.56 -1.81 1.77
N GLU A 13 -9.20 -1.97 0.50
CA GLU A 13 -9.10 -3.29 -0.12
C GLU A 13 -7.90 -4.08 0.39
N LEU A 14 -6.76 -3.42 0.66
CA LEU A 14 -5.59 -4.07 1.27
C LEU A 14 -5.88 -4.57 2.69
N GLU A 15 -6.60 -3.79 3.50
CA GLU A 15 -6.97 -4.17 4.87
C GLU A 15 -7.88 -5.41 4.93
N LYS A 16 -8.62 -5.69 3.86
CA LYS A 16 -9.48 -6.88 3.72
C LYS A 16 -8.82 -8.04 2.98
N SER A 17 -7.66 -7.80 2.37
CA SER A 17 -7.03 -8.76 1.47
C SER A 17 -6.34 -9.87 2.23
N GLU A 18 -6.86 -11.10 2.09
CA GLU A 18 -6.23 -12.31 2.63
C GLU A 18 -4.85 -12.56 2.03
N PHE A 19 -4.62 -12.15 0.78
CA PHE A 19 -3.30 -12.19 0.17
C PHE A 19 -2.37 -11.25 0.93
N PHE A 20 -2.71 -9.97 1.02
CA PHE A 20 -1.85 -8.95 1.60
C PHE A 20 -1.47 -9.28 3.04
N LYS A 21 -2.47 -9.61 3.86
CA LYS A 21 -2.32 -9.99 5.27
C LYS A 21 -1.33 -11.14 5.51
N HIS A 22 -1.14 -12.04 4.55
CA HIS A 22 -0.28 -13.22 4.66
C HIS A 22 1.01 -13.14 3.84
N HIS A 23 1.38 -11.97 3.30
CA HIS A 23 2.61 -11.79 2.54
C HIS A 23 3.43 -10.64 3.10
N GLU A 24 4.74 -10.82 3.18
CA GLU A 24 5.69 -9.70 3.32
C GLU A 24 5.83 -9.04 1.94
N VAL A 25 5.37 -7.80 1.80
CA VAL A 25 5.29 -7.08 0.52
C VAL A 25 6.44 -6.08 0.40
N VAL A 26 7.63 -6.61 0.12
CA VAL A 26 8.86 -5.82 -0.01
C VAL A 26 9.21 -5.59 -1.48
N GLY A 27 9.73 -4.40 -1.78
CA GLY A 27 10.25 -4.05 -3.12
C GLY A 27 9.20 -3.77 -4.19
N SER A 28 7.91 -3.82 -3.84
CA SER A 28 6.82 -3.41 -4.71
C SER A 28 6.67 -1.89 -4.78
N SER A 29 6.00 -1.38 -5.82
CA SER A 29 5.72 0.05 -5.99
C SER A 29 4.24 0.31 -6.23
N LEU A 30 3.83 1.57 -6.02
CA LEU A 30 2.57 2.10 -6.53
C LEU A 30 2.82 2.88 -7.81
N LEU A 31 2.25 2.42 -8.92
CA LEU A 31 2.31 3.09 -10.21
C LEU A 31 1.14 4.06 -10.36
N PHE A 32 1.46 5.35 -10.41
CA PHE A 32 0.51 6.44 -10.64
C PHE A 32 0.43 6.72 -12.14
N VAL A 33 -0.76 6.61 -12.71
CA VAL A 33 -1.01 6.93 -14.13
C VAL A 33 -2.16 7.91 -14.21
N HIS A 34 -1.97 9.00 -14.96
CA HIS A 34 -3.04 9.92 -15.32
C HIS A 34 -2.84 10.42 -16.74
N ASP A 35 -3.89 10.99 -17.32
CA ASP A 35 -3.85 11.64 -18.62
C ASP A 35 -4.49 13.04 -18.56
N SER A 36 -4.54 13.69 -19.71
CA SER A 36 -5.14 15.03 -19.86
C SER A 36 -6.67 15.04 -19.75
N SER A 37 -7.33 13.88 -19.68
CA SER A 37 -8.77 13.74 -19.43
C SER A 37 -9.11 13.70 -17.94
N GLU A 38 -8.13 13.96 -17.07
CA GLU A 38 -8.23 13.87 -15.60
C GLU A 38 -8.49 12.46 -15.06
N LEU A 39 -8.48 11.44 -15.90
CA LEU A 39 -8.53 10.05 -15.46
C LEU A 39 -7.25 9.72 -14.71
N ALA A 40 -7.37 9.21 -13.49
CA ALA A 40 -6.23 8.83 -12.66
C ALA A 40 -6.41 7.44 -12.07
N LYS A 41 -5.37 6.60 -12.13
CA LYS A 41 -5.34 5.24 -11.58
C LYS A 41 -4.07 5.01 -10.79
N VAL A 42 -4.19 4.15 -9.78
CA VAL A 42 -3.06 3.67 -8.98
C VAL A 42 -3.12 2.15 -8.96
N TRP A 43 -1.97 1.51 -9.23
CA TRP A 43 -1.80 0.06 -9.24
C TRP A 43 -0.58 -0.35 -8.43
N MET A 44 -0.67 -1.48 -7.75
CA MET A 44 0.52 -2.14 -7.18
C MET A 44 1.25 -2.90 -8.28
N ILE A 45 2.57 -2.78 -8.32
CA ILE A 45 3.45 -3.46 -9.26
C ILE A 45 4.67 -4.07 -8.54
N ASP A 46 5.43 -4.90 -9.26
CA ASP A 46 6.73 -5.46 -8.83
C ASP A 46 6.69 -6.36 -7.59
N PHE A 47 5.93 -7.44 -7.67
CA PHE A 47 5.81 -8.45 -6.61
C PHE A 47 6.96 -9.47 -6.56
N GLY A 48 8.08 -9.24 -7.25
CA GLY A 48 9.18 -10.20 -7.37
C GLY A 48 9.86 -10.58 -6.05
N LYS A 49 9.69 -9.76 -5.00
CA LYS A 49 10.16 -10.01 -3.63
C LYS A 49 9.00 -10.10 -2.62
N THR A 50 7.76 -10.22 -3.09
CA THR A 50 6.60 -10.44 -2.22
C THR A 50 6.54 -11.91 -1.84
N VAL A 51 6.71 -12.21 -0.54
CA VAL A 51 6.89 -13.58 -0.07
C VAL A 51 5.81 -13.93 0.95
N ARG A 52 5.19 -15.10 0.76
CA ARG A 52 4.19 -15.63 1.70
C ARG A 52 4.82 -15.90 3.08
N LEU A 53 4.10 -15.56 4.14
CA LEU A 53 4.51 -15.87 5.50
C LEU A 53 4.35 -17.37 5.84
N PRO A 54 5.22 -17.92 6.72
CA PRO A 54 5.07 -19.28 7.23
C PRO A 54 3.89 -19.40 8.19
N ASN A 55 3.42 -20.63 8.41
CA ASN A 55 2.55 -21.02 9.54
C ASN A 55 1.27 -20.20 9.73
N LYS A 56 0.70 -19.66 8.64
CA LYS A 56 -0.52 -18.82 8.68
C LYS A 56 -0.36 -17.56 9.56
N GLN A 57 0.87 -17.09 9.72
CA GLN A 57 1.14 -15.80 10.36
C GLN A 57 0.54 -14.66 9.52
N THR A 58 0.33 -13.53 10.17
CA THR A 58 -0.26 -12.35 9.54
C THR A 58 0.54 -11.11 9.92
N LEU A 59 0.68 -10.15 9.00
CA LEU A 59 1.29 -8.85 9.28
C LEU A 59 0.23 -7.77 9.51
N ASN A 60 0.61 -6.76 10.28
CA ASN A 60 -0.17 -5.54 10.44
C ASN A 60 0.12 -4.52 9.32
N HIS A 61 1.34 -4.54 8.77
CA HIS A 61 1.87 -3.63 7.75
C HIS A 61 2.01 -2.17 8.20
N ARG A 62 1.79 -1.85 9.48
CA ARG A 62 2.01 -0.52 10.06
C ARG A 62 3.00 -0.49 11.22
N VAL A 63 3.24 -1.65 11.84
CA VAL A 63 4.16 -1.76 12.97
C VAL A 63 5.60 -1.63 12.45
N PRO A 64 6.50 -0.95 13.18
CA PRO A 64 7.90 -0.87 12.78
C PRO A 64 8.53 -2.24 12.56
N TRP A 65 9.32 -2.36 11.50
CA TRP A 65 10.16 -3.54 11.28
C TRP A 65 11.17 -3.67 12.41
N VAL A 66 11.29 -4.89 12.92
CA VAL A 66 12.42 -5.33 13.73
C VAL A 66 12.87 -6.70 13.22
N GLU A 67 14.16 -7.00 13.36
CA GLU A 67 14.69 -8.27 12.89
C GLU A 67 13.89 -9.45 13.48
N GLY A 68 13.35 -10.30 12.59
CA GLY A 68 12.52 -11.45 12.94
C GLY A 68 11.00 -11.24 12.87
N ASN A 69 10.48 -10.00 12.93
CA ASN A 69 9.03 -9.77 12.87
C ASN A 69 8.46 -9.74 11.44
N ARG A 70 9.31 -9.49 10.45
CA ARG A 70 8.99 -9.43 9.01
C ARG A 70 7.96 -8.36 8.60
N GLU A 71 7.70 -7.37 9.46
CA GLU A 71 6.84 -6.24 9.10
C GLU A 71 7.48 -5.42 7.97
N ASP A 72 6.68 -5.00 7.00
CA ASP A 72 7.16 -4.30 5.80
C ASP A 72 6.85 -2.79 5.82
N GLY A 73 6.01 -2.34 6.76
CA GLY A 73 5.59 -0.94 6.86
C GLY A 73 4.79 -0.44 5.66
N TYR A 74 4.22 -1.34 4.84
CA TYR A 74 3.54 -0.95 3.61
C TYR A 74 2.35 -0.02 3.84
N LEU A 75 1.47 -0.34 4.79
CA LEU A 75 0.33 0.50 5.12
C LEU A 75 0.75 1.78 5.84
N TRP A 76 1.84 1.76 6.61
CA TRP A 76 2.43 3.00 7.15
C TRP A 76 2.85 3.96 6.03
N GLY A 77 3.52 3.45 4.99
CA GLY A 77 3.87 4.24 3.80
C GLY A 77 2.64 4.76 3.06
N LEU A 78 1.61 3.92 2.87
CA LEU A 78 0.36 4.30 2.21
C LEU A 78 -0.41 5.36 3.02
N ASP A 79 -0.46 5.24 4.35
CA ASP A 79 -1.11 6.21 5.24
C ASP A 79 -0.44 7.58 5.14
N ASN A 80 0.89 7.63 5.13
CA ASN A 80 1.65 8.87 4.92
C ASN A 80 1.39 9.46 3.53
N LEU A 81 1.32 8.63 2.48
CA LEU A 81 1.03 9.10 1.14
C LEU A 81 -0.38 9.68 1.03
N ILE A 82 -1.36 9.04 1.65
CA ILE A 82 -2.74 9.57 1.77
C ILE A 82 -2.74 10.91 2.51
N HIS A 83 -1.94 11.07 3.57
CA HIS A 83 -1.81 12.33 4.30
C HIS A 83 -1.29 13.43 3.39
N ILE A 84 -0.15 13.21 2.73
CA ILE A 84 0.46 14.17 1.80
C ILE A 84 -0.53 14.59 0.71
N PHE A 85 -1.20 13.62 0.06
CA PHE A 85 -2.19 13.93 -0.97
C PHE A 85 -3.45 14.63 -0.42
N SER A 86 -3.78 14.42 0.86
CA SER A 86 -4.88 15.14 1.51
C SER A 86 -4.52 16.60 1.72
N ASP A 87 -3.29 16.89 2.13
CA ASP A 87 -2.80 18.26 2.31
C ASP A 87 -2.70 18.99 0.97
N LEU A 88 -2.12 18.37 -0.05
CA LEU A 88 -2.00 18.93 -1.42
C LEU A 88 -3.35 19.24 -2.10
N VAL A 89 -4.45 18.67 -1.63
CA VAL A 89 -5.79 18.90 -2.18
C VAL A 89 -6.56 19.97 -1.39
N ARG A 90 -6.11 20.29 -0.17
CA ARG A 90 -6.70 21.34 0.68
C ARG A 90 -6.19 22.72 0.30
N ASP A 91 -4.97 22.80 -0.21
CA ASP A 91 -4.39 23.98 -0.86
C ASP A 91 -4.96 24.18 -2.28
#